data_AF-A0A293LB72-F1
#
_entry.id   AF-A0A293LB72-F1
#
_cell.length_a   1.000
_cell.length_b   1.000
_cell.length_c   1.000
_cell.angle_alpha   90.00
_cell.angle_beta   90.00
_cell.angle_gamma   90.00
#
_symmetry.space_group_name_H-M   'P 1'
#
loop_
_entity.id
_entity.type
_entity.pdbx_description
1 polymer ?
#
loop_
_entity_poly.entity_id
_entity_poly.type
_entity_poly.pdbx_seq_one_letter_code
_entity_poly.pdbx_strand_id
1 'polypeptide(L)'
;MLGYNNLQEYSEQYRQKTCDLQGHSVRTFDGILVDLPETDCYKVVTTDCSPLNVFTVLAKSTQSQTFPKAVRIFLANTTIDIGPNESGPVVLVNGERVPVTKDKPYSHDVLGAELFYVEAVQRYYLFNSNSHGLYVLFNGQLLFVQAAPFYRGKLCGLCGNYNYERQNELRGPDNRLYDDTLAFAKSYVVPSENCNLS
;
A
#
# COMPACT_ATOMS: atom_id res chain seq x y z
N MET A 1 -27.56 7.95 8.83
CA MET A 1 -27.82 7.37 10.17
C MET A 1 -26.46 7.22 10.82
N LEU A 2 -26.15 8.14 11.75
CA LEU A 2 -24.81 8.31 12.33
C LEU A 2 -24.54 7.24 13.39
N GLY A 3 -23.42 6.53 13.25
CA GLY A 3 -22.95 5.54 14.21
C GLY A 3 -21.43 5.41 14.14
N TYR A 4 -20.70 6.53 14.07
CA TYR A 4 -19.27 6.51 14.32
C TYR A 4 -19.07 6.56 15.84
N ASN A 5 -18.79 5.42 16.47
CA ASN A 5 -18.38 5.39 17.86
C ASN A 5 -17.03 6.12 17.97
N ASN A 6 -16.95 7.20 18.76
CA ASN A 6 -15.75 8.01 19.00
C ASN A 6 -14.62 7.26 19.75
N LEU A 7 -14.62 5.92 19.74
CA LEU A 7 -13.60 5.09 20.39
C LEU A 7 -12.19 5.39 19.88
N GLN A 8 -12.05 5.88 18.65
CA GLN A 8 -10.77 6.34 18.09
C GLN A 8 -10.20 7.58 18.79
N GLU A 9 -11.06 8.44 19.34
CA GLU A 9 -10.64 9.60 20.14
C GLU A 9 -10.27 9.21 21.58
N TYR A 10 -10.88 8.13 22.10
CA TYR A 10 -10.71 7.69 23.49
C TYR A 10 -9.58 6.69 23.72
N SER A 11 -9.09 6.00 22.70
CA SER A 11 -8.00 5.05 22.87
C SER A 11 -7.08 5.00 21.66
N GLU A 12 -5.80 5.27 21.89
CA GLU A 12 -4.69 5.16 20.94
C GLU A 12 -4.63 3.78 20.24
N GLN A 13 -5.23 2.75 20.85
CA GLN A 13 -5.32 1.40 20.30
C GLN A 13 -6.31 1.29 19.12
N TYR A 14 -7.29 2.20 19.02
CA TYR A 14 -8.28 2.23 17.94
C TYR A 14 -7.96 3.28 16.87
N ARG A 15 -6.91 4.08 17.07
CA ARG A 15 -6.44 5.04 16.07
C ARG A 15 -5.84 4.27 14.90
N GLN A 16 -6.48 4.35 13.74
CA GLN A 16 -6.02 3.70 12.53
C GLN A 16 -4.60 4.19 12.20
N LYS A 17 -3.62 3.29 12.29
CA LYS A 17 -2.23 3.64 11.98
C LYS A 17 -2.06 3.68 10.46
N THR A 18 -1.14 4.53 10.04
CA THR A 18 -0.82 4.73 8.63
C THR A 18 0.61 4.29 8.41
N CYS A 19 0.82 3.44 7.42
CA CYS A 19 2.14 3.22 6.85
C CYS A 19 2.33 4.21 5.72
N ASP A 20 3.48 4.89 5.67
CA ASP A 20 3.74 5.89 4.65
C ASP A 20 5.10 5.68 3.98
N LEU A 21 5.11 5.80 2.65
CA LEU A 21 6.29 5.66 1.82
C LEU A 21 6.57 7.02 1.17
N GLN A 22 7.58 7.71 1.69
CA GLN A 22 7.95 9.07 1.32
C GLN A 22 9.46 9.13 1.06
N GLY A 23 9.84 9.78 -0.05
CA GLY A 23 11.25 9.83 -0.46
C GLY A 23 11.85 8.43 -0.61
N HIS A 24 12.94 8.16 0.11
CA HIS A 24 13.66 6.88 0.13
C HIS A 24 13.40 6.05 1.41
N SER A 25 12.28 6.28 2.08
CA SER A 25 11.96 5.58 3.33
C SER A 25 10.51 5.12 3.40
N VAL A 26 10.27 4.09 4.21
CA VAL A 26 8.96 3.69 4.71
C VAL A 26 8.89 3.98 6.19
N ARG A 27 7.82 4.60 6.66
CA ARG A 27 7.38 4.53 8.05
C ARG A 27 6.36 3.41 8.18
N THR A 28 6.68 2.42 8.99
CA THR A 28 5.80 1.28 9.29
C THR A 28 4.55 1.70 10.05
N PHE A 29 3.58 0.80 10.17
CA PHE A 29 2.39 1.07 10.99
C PHE A 29 2.72 1.35 12.46
N ASP A 30 3.81 0.77 12.96
CA ASP A 30 4.25 0.91 14.35
C ASP A 30 5.32 2.00 14.52
N GLY A 31 5.58 2.78 13.46
CA GLY A 31 6.34 4.03 13.49
C GLY A 31 7.86 3.90 13.36
N ILE A 32 8.36 2.72 13.00
CA ILE A 32 9.77 2.50 12.63
C ILE A 32 10.01 3.01 11.20
N LEU A 33 11.12 3.74 11.04
CA LEU A 33 11.61 4.16 9.74
C LEU A 33 12.52 3.08 9.14
N VAL A 34 12.28 2.75 7.88
CA VAL A 34 12.98 1.73 7.11
C VAL A 34 13.51 2.38 5.83
N ASP A 35 14.82 2.27 5.60
CA ASP A 35 15.46 2.76 4.38
C ASP A 35 15.17 1.83 3.20
N LEU A 36 14.88 2.41 2.04
CA LEU A 36 14.57 1.66 0.83
C LEU A 36 15.81 1.46 -0.03
N PRO A 37 15.99 0.26 -0.63
CA PRO A 37 17.05 0.05 -1.60
C PRO A 37 16.82 0.85 -2.88
N GLU A 38 17.92 1.29 -3.49
CA GLU A 38 17.94 2.01 -4.76
C GLU A 38 17.71 1.06 -5.95
N THR A 39 16.47 0.62 -6.10
CA THR A 39 16.03 -0.28 -7.17
C THR A 39 14.66 0.13 -7.70
N ASP A 40 14.43 -0.04 -9.00
CA ASP A 40 13.14 0.11 -9.68
C ASP A 40 12.29 -1.18 -9.65
N CYS A 41 12.76 -2.24 -8.97
CA CYS A 41 11.94 -3.41 -8.67
C CYS A 41 10.79 -3.06 -7.73
N TYR A 42 9.67 -3.77 -7.90
CA TYR A 42 8.58 -3.73 -6.95
C TYR A 42 9.05 -4.24 -5.59
N LYS A 43 8.51 -3.63 -4.54
CA LYS A 43 8.72 -4.00 -3.15
C LYS A 43 7.37 -4.26 -2.51
N VAL A 44 7.30 -5.27 -1.66
CA VAL A 44 6.07 -5.57 -0.90
C VAL A 44 5.91 -4.52 0.20
N VAL A 45 5.06 -3.52 -0.04
CA VAL A 45 4.77 -2.47 0.95
C VAL A 45 4.01 -3.09 2.12
N THR A 46 2.89 -3.75 1.81
CA THR A 46 2.16 -4.56 2.79
C THR A 46 1.31 -5.60 2.09
N THR A 47 1.07 -6.74 2.75
CA THR A 47 0.19 -7.81 2.25
C THR A 47 -0.52 -8.47 3.41
N ASP A 48 -1.72 -8.99 3.16
CA ASP A 48 -2.44 -9.83 4.11
C ASP A 48 -1.73 -11.19 4.20
N CYS A 49 -1.05 -11.43 5.31
CA CYS A 49 -0.37 -12.68 5.63
C CYS A 49 -1.27 -13.65 6.41
N SER A 50 -2.56 -13.35 6.58
CA SER A 50 -3.52 -14.30 7.15
C SER A 50 -3.82 -15.44 6.16
N PRO A 51 -4.47 -16.53 6.60
CA PRO A 51 -4.90 -17.60 5.70
C PRO A 51 -5.82 -17.17 4.55
N LEU A 52 -6.41 -15.96 4.64
CA LEU A 52 -7.30 -15.44 3.60
C LEU A 52 -6.54 -14.82 2.43
N ASN A 53 -5.34 -14.26 2.65
CA ASN A 53 -4.48 -13.60 1.65
C ASN A 53 -5.28 -12.69 0.68
N VAL A 54 -5.96 -11.70 1.25
CA VAL A 54 -6.96 -10.90 0.53
C VAL A 54 -6.35 -9.82 -0.37
N PHE A 55 -5.23 -9.22 0.04
CA PHE A 55 -4.64 -8.10 -0.68
C PHE A 55 -3.11 -8.06 -0.59
N THR A 56 -2.50 -7.42 -1.58
CA THR A 56 -1.07 -7.06 -1.60
C THR A 56 -0.92 -5.66 -2.19
N VAL A 57 -0.18 -4.79 -1.52
CA VAL A 57 0.24 -3.47 -2.03
C VAL A 57 1.73 -3.53 -2.34
N LEU A 58 2.08 -3.31 -3.60
CA LEU A 58 3.45 -3.16 -4.08
C LEU A 58 3.72 -1.72 -4.50
N ALA A 59 4.96 -1.28 -4.33
CA ALA A 59 5.42 -0.01 -4.89
C ALA A 59 6.79 -0.16 -5.54
N LYS A 60 7.04 0.63 -6.58
CA LYS A 60 8.36 0.74 -7.23
C LYS A 60 8.72 2.17 -7.55
N SER A 61 10.01 2.41 -7.72
CA SER A 61 10.51 3.66 -8.30
C SER A 61 10.30 3.67 -9.81
N THR A 62 10.13 4.85 -10.40
CA THR A 62 9.99 5.05 -11.84
C THR A 62 11.00 6.10 -12.32
N GLN A 63 11.18 6.20 -13.64
CA GLN A 63 12.02 7.23 -14.24
C GLN A 63 11.32 8.60 -14.39
N SER A 64 10.03 8.69 -14.01
CA SER A 64 9.28 9.93 -14.11
C SER A 64 9.67 10.92 -13.01
N GLN A 65 10.06 12.14 -13.38
CA GLN A 65 10.40 13.18 -12.41
C GLN A 65 9.19 13.70 -11.64
N THR A 66 8.01 13.72 -12.28
CA THR A 66 6.77 14.21 -11.66
C THR A 66 6.02 13.12 -10.91
N PHE A 67 6.24 11.86 -11.27
CA PHE A 67 5.56 10.70 -10.71
C PHE A 67 6.58 9.57 -10.42
N PRO A 68 7.55 9.82 -9.52
CA PRO A 68 8.72 8.96 -9.31
C PRO A 68 8.40 7.60 -8.70
N LYS A 69 7.14 7.34 -8.34
CA LYS A 69 6.67 6.05 -7.82
C LYS A 69 5.50 5.54 -8.64
N ALA A 70 5.32 4.23 -8.62
CA ALA A 70 4.11 3.56 -9.09
C ALA A 70 3.66 2.54 -8.05
N VAL A 71 2.35 2.33 -7.96
CA VAL A 71 1.71 1.43 -7.00
C VAL A 71 0.94 0.37 -7.75
N ARG A 72 1.03 -0.87 -7.28
CA ARG A 72 0.22 -1.99 -7.72
C ARG A 72 -0.51 -2.57 -6.52
N ILE A 73 -1.82 -2.72 -6.63
CA ILE A 73 -2.67 -3.33 -5.61
C ILE A 73 -3.26 -4.59 -6.22
N PHE A 74 -3.04 -5.72 -5.57
CA PHE A 74 -3.83 -6.93 -5.78
C PHE A 74 -4.91 -6.95 -4.72
N LEU A 75 -6.16 -7.12 -5.13
CA LEU A 75 -7.30 -7.27 -4.24
C LEU A 75 -8.18 -8.40 -4.78
N ALA A 76 -8.29 -9.49 -4.01
CA ALA A 76 -8.88 -10.74 -4.49
C ALA A 76 -8.25 -11.15 -5.85
N ASN A 77 -9.06 -11.23 -6.92
CA ASN A 77 -8.61 -11.59 -8.27
C ASN A 77 -8.41 -10.38 -9.19
N THR A 78 -8.39 -9.16 -8.65
CA THR A 78 -8.30 -7.93 -9.42
C THR A 78 -6.96 -7.24 -9.17
N THR A 79 -6.32 -6.79 -10.26
CA THR A 79 -5.09 -5.99 -10.20
C THR A 79 -5.41 -4.54 -10.51
N ILE A 80 -4.91 -3.62 -9.70
CA ILE A 80 -5.05 -2.18 -9.85
C ILE A 80 -3.66 -1.56 -9.91
N ASP A 81 -3.33 -0.89 -11.01
CA ASP A 81 -2.06 -0.17 -11.17
C ASP A 81 -2.33 1.34 -11.20
N ILE A 82 -1.60 2.10 -10.39
CA ILE A 82 -1.59 3.56 -10.42
C ILE A 82 -0.15 4.02 -10.63
N GLY A 83 0.13 4.65 -11.76
CA GLY A 83 1.50 4.96 -12.14
C GLY A 83 1.59 5.98 -13.27
N PRO A 84 2.82 6.40 -13.62
CA PRO A 84 3.02 7.26 -14.78
C PRO A 84 2.72 6.52 -16.08
N ASN A 85 2.25 7.27 -17.06
CA ASN A 85 2.25 6.91 -18.48
C ASN A 85 2.75 8.12 -19.29
N GLU A 86 3.00 7.94 -20.59
CA GLU A 86 3.50 8.98 -21.50
C GLU A 86 2.65 10.27 -21.46
N SER A 87 1.33 10.14 -21.31
CA SER A 87 0.39 11.28 -21.25
C SER A 87 0.01 11.72 -19.82
N GLY A 88 0.75 11.28 -18.80
CA GLY A 88 0.44 11.55 -17.39
C GLY A 88 -0.01 10.31 -16.62
N PRO A 89 -0.39 10.45 -15.34
CA PRO A 89 -0.74 9.31 -14.50
C PRO A 89 -1.98 8.58 -15.02
N VAL A 90 -1.98 7.26 -14.90
CA VAL A 90 -3.08 6.39 -15.30
C VAL A 90 -3.45 5.46 -14.16
N VAL A 91 -4.73 5.09 -14.14
CA VAL A 91 -5.26 3.99 -13.35
C VAL A 91 -5.60 2.87 -14.33
N LEU A 92 -5.03 1.69 -14.11
CA LEU A 92 -5.36 0.48 -14.85
C LEU A 92 -6.04 -0.51 -13.92
N VAL A 93 -7.09 -1.17 -14.39
CA VAL A 93 -7.75 -2.27 -13.69
C VAL A 93 -7.68 -3.49 -14.61
N ASN A 94 -7.03 -4.55 -14.14
CA ASN A 94 -6.73 -5.75 -14.93
C ASN A 94 -6.03 -5.42 -16.28
N GLY A 95 -5.18 -4.40 -16.28
CA GLY A 95 -4.45 -3.92 -17.46
C GLY A 95 -5.23 -2.95 -18.34
N GLU A 96 -6.53 -2.75 -18.12
CA GLU A 96 -7.36 -1.82 -18.89
C GLU A 96 -7.37 -0.43 -18.26
N ARG A 97 -7.21 0.61 -19.08
CA ARG A 97 -7.26 2.00 -18.60
C ARG A 97 -8.68 2.37 -18.19
N VAL A 98 -8.84 2.81 -16.95
CA VAL A 98 -10.12 3.32 -16.44
C VAL A 98 -10.05 4.84 -16.25
N PRO A 99 -11.07 5.60 -16.69
CA PRO A 99 -11.10 7.03 -16.48
C PRO A 99 -11.43 7.32 -15.00
N VAL A 100 -10.51 7.98 -14.30
CA VAL A 100 -10.73 8.50 -12.95
C VAL A 100 -10.50 10.00 -13.00
N THR A 101 -11.56 10.77 -12.80
CA THR A 101 -11.50 12.24 -12.72
C THR A 101 -12.17 12.70 -11.44
N LYS A 102 -11.97 13.98 -11.09
CA LYS A 102 -12.59 14.59 -9.90
C LYS A 102 -14.11 14.43 -9.88
N ASP A 103 -14.75 14.51 -11.05
CA ASP A 103 -16.21 14.46 -11.17
C ASP A 103 -16.73 13.05 -11.46
N LYS A 104 -15.83 12.10 -11.72
CA LYS A 104 -16.17 10.72 -12.09
C LYS A 104 -15.21 9.73 -11.40
N PRO A 105 -15.50 9.34 -10.15
CA PRO A 105 -14.82 8.21 -9.53
C PRO A 105 -15.12 6.92 -10.31
N TYR A 106 -14.20 5.97 -10.23
CA TYR A 106 -14.37 4.64 -10.80
C TYR A 106 -14.73 3.66 -9.68
N SER A 107 -15.81 2.90 -9.83
CA SER A 107 -16.17 1.81 -8.93
C SER A 107 -16.12 0.49 -9.70
N HIS A 108 -15.69 -0.57 -9.02
CA HIS A 108 -15.58 -1.91 -9.57
C HIS A 108 -16.42 -2.89 -8.75
N ASP A 109 -17.48 -3.41 -9.36
CA ASP A 109 -18.40 -4.33 -8.72
C ASP A 109 -18.09 -5.78 -9.11
N VAL A 110 -18.21 -6.68 -8.14
CA VAL A 110 -18.13 -8.13 -8.33
C VAL A 110 -19.39 -8.75 -7.73
N LEU A 111 -20.14 -9.52 -8.54
CA LEU A 111 -21.40 -10.16 -8.13
C LEU A 111 -22.44 -9.19 -7.53
N GLY A 112 -22.47 -7.95 -8.03
CA GLY A 112 -23.43 -6.92 -7.59
C GLY A 112 -23.06 -6.21 -6.28
N ALA A 113 -21.83 -6.40 -5.78
CA ALA A 113 -21.30 -5.67 -4.64
C ALA A 113 -20.00 -4.94 -5.02
N GLU A 114 -19.82 -3.72 -4.53
CA GLU A 114 -18.60 -2.93 -4.75
C GLU A 114 -17.39 -3.62 -4.10
N LEU A 115 -16.43 -4.01 -4.94
CA LEU A 115 -15.14 -4.54 -4.49
C LEU A 115 -14.23 -3.41 -4.02
N PHE A 116 -14.14 -2.34 -4.82
CA PHE A 116 -13.39 -1.13 -4.50
C PHE A 116 -13.88 0.04 -5.34
N TYR A 117 -13.51 1.25 -4.93
CA TYR A 117 -13.56 2.43 -5.77
C TYR A 117 -12.23 3.20 -5.78
N VAL A 118 -12.03 4.00 -6.82
CA VAL A 118 -10.92 4.93 -6.98
C VAL A 118 -11.48 6.32 -7.27
N GLU A 119 -11.09 7.31 -6.46
CA GLU A 119 -11.47 8.71 -6.61
C GLU A 119 -10.23 9.58 -6.81
N ALA A 120 -10.34 10.60 -7.67
CA ALA A 120 -9.33 11.65 -7.77
C ALA A 120 -9.69 12.84 -6.88
N VAL A 121 -8.96 13.01 -5.78
CA VAL A 121 -9.15 14.11 -4.82
C VAL A 121 -7.95 15.05 -4.89
N GLN A 122 -8.16 16.23 -5.47
CA GLN A 122 -7.09 17.18 -5.79
C GLN A 122 -5.98 16.52 -6.63
N ARG A 123 -4.80 16.28 -6.05
CA ARG A 123 -3.65 15.62 -6.69
C ARG A 123 -3.49 14.15 -6.32
N TYR A 124 -4.39 13.60 -5.51
CA TYR A 124 -4.30 12.24 -5.02
C TYR A 124 -5.31 11.33 -5.72
N TYR A 125 -4.90 10.10 -5.96
CA TYR A 125 -5.77 8.97 -6.18
C TYR A 125 -6.01 8.30 -4.83
N LEU A 126 -7.27 8.21 -4.44
CA LEU A 126 -7.76 7.50 -3.28
C LEU A 126 -8.34 6.18 -3.77
N PHE A 127 -7.70 5.08 -3.41
CA PHE A 127 -8.25 3.74 -3.56
C PHE A 127 -8.84 3.30 -2.22
N ASN A 128 -10.05 2.76 -2.24
CA ASN A 128 -10.70 2.24 -1.04
C ASN A 128 -11.51 0.97 -1.35
N SER A 129 -11.26 -0.06 -0.54
CA SER A 129 -12.08 -1.26 -0.45
C SER A 129 -12.62 -1.38 0.97
N ASN A 130 -13.83 -0.85 1.19
CA ASN A 130 -14.46 -0.83 2.51
C ASN A 130 -14.67 -2.24 3.08
N SER A 131 -15.11 -3.18 2.25
CA SER A 131 -15.40 -4.58 2.62
C SER A 131 -14.15 -5.34 3.08
N HIS A 132 -12.98 -5.01 2.52
CA HIS A 132 -11.69 -5.60 2.89
C HIS A 132 -10.86 -4.70 3.79
N GLY A 133 -11.38 -3.55 4.23
CA GLY A 133 -10.72 -2.66 5.16
C GLY A 133 -9.37 -2.13 4.67
N LEU A 134 -9.22 -1.85 3.37
CA LEU A 134 -7.98 -1.33 2.78
C LEU A 134 -8.22 0.06 2.20
N TYR A 135 -7.37 1.01 2.58
CA TYR A 135 -7.37 2.38 2.08
C TYR A 135 -5.96 2.77 1.64
N VAL A 136 -5.83 3.30 0.43
CA VAL A 136 -4.57 3.73 -0.15
C VAL A 136 -4.74 5.14 -0.73
N LEU A 137 -3.86 6.06 -0.31
CA LEU A 137 -3.82 7.42 -0.83
C LEU A 137 -2.47 7.65 -1.52
N PHE A 138 -2.49 8.03 -2.79
CA PHE A 138 -1.29 8.09 -3.61
C PHE A 138 -1.29 9.26 -4.60
N ASN A 139 -0.20 10.00 -4.72
CA ASN A 139 -0.07 11.11 -5.68
C ASN A 139 1.17 11.01 -6.60
N GLY A 140 1.81 9.84 -6.67
CA GLY A 140 3.05 9.65 -7.43
C GLY A 140 4.33 9.88 -6.63
N GLN A 141 4.26 10.60 -5.51
CA GLN A 141 5.41 10.90 -4.64
C GLN A 141 5.24 10.28 -3.24
N LEU A 142 4.05 10.43 -2.69
CA LEU A 142 3.65 9.99 -1.36
C LEU A 142 2.65 8.85 -1.53
N LEU A 143 2.90 7.76 -0.82
CA LEU A 143 1.99 6.64 -0.68
C LEU A 143 1.64 6.50 0.80
N PHE A 144 0.36 6.56 1.14
CA PHE A 144 -0.16 6.24 2.46
C PHE A 144 -1.04 5.01 2.35
N VAL A 145 -0.82 4.05 3.25
CA VAL A 145 -1.62 2.83 3.35
C VAL A 145 -2.21 2.76 4.75
N GLN A 146 -3.50 2.48 4.82
CA GLN A 146 -4.21 2.18 6.04
C GLN A 146 -4.95 0.86 5.87
N ALA A 147 -4.87 0.01 6.89
CA ALA A 147 -5.60 -1.24 6.99
C ALA A 147 -6.54 -1.19 8.18
N ALA A 148 -7.64 -1.94 8.12
CA ALA A 148 -8.59 -2.02 9.22
C ALA A 148 -7.97 -2.75 10.43
N PRO A 149 -8.39 -2.41 11.67
CA PRO A 149 -7.80 -2.97 12.89
C PRO A 149 -7.85 -4.50 13.00
N PHE A 150 -8.73 -5.18 12.25
CA PHE A 150 -8.81 -6.65 12.27
C PHE A 150 -7.61 -7.35 11.61
N TYR A 151 -6.76 -6.59 10.90
CA TYR A 151 -5.47 -7.05 10.38
C TYR A 151 -4.32 -6.92 11.38
N ARG A 152 -4.57 -6.47 12.63
CA ARG A 152 -3.52 -6.33 13.64
C ARG A 152 -2.78 -7.66 13.82
N GLY A 153 -1.46 -7.65 13.64
CA GLY A 153 -0.60 -8.84 13.72
C GLY A 153 -0.76 -9.84 12.56
N LYS A 154 -1.49 -9.49 11.50
CA LYS A 154 -1.77 -10.36 10.34
C LYS A 154 -1.18 -9.80 9.04
N LEU A 155 -0.57 -8.63 9.08
CA LEU A 155 0.12 -8.06 7.93
C LEU A 155 1.57 -8.50 7.90
N CYS A 156 2.18 -8.36 6.74
CA CYS A 156 3.62 -8.48 6.54
C CYS A 156 4.03 -7.58 5.36
N GLY A 157 5.33 -7.36 5.18
CA GLY A 157 5.87 -6.38 4.22
C GLY A 157 6.69 -5.29 4.89
N LEU A 158 7.10 -4.30 4.09
CA LEU A 158 7.88 -3.15 4.58
C LEU A 158 7.15 -2.32 5.65
N CYS A 159 5.82 -2.37 5.69
CA CYS A 159 5.01 -1.71 6.72
C CYS A 159 4.96 -2.47 8.06
N GLY A 160 5.63 -3.62 8.16
CA GLY A 160 5.63 -4.47 9.35
C GLY A 160 4.36 -5.28 9.53
N ASN A 161 4.14 -5.79 10.74
CA ASN A 161 3.05 -6.71 11.04
C ASN A 161 1.81 -6.04 11.65
N TYR A 162 1.86 -4.72 11.87
CA TYR A 162 0.78 -3.92 12.44
C TYR A 162 0.33 -4.45 13.81
N ASN A 163 1.25 -4.76 14.73
CA ASN A 163 0.90 -5.30 16.05
C ASN A 163 1.00 -4.29 17.20
N TYR A 164 1.45 -3.06 16.92
CA TYR A 164 1.73 -1.96 17.85
C TYR A 164 3.02 -2.13 18.66
N GLU A 165 3.94 -2.98 18.21
CA GLU A 165 5.18 -3.29 18.92
C GLU A 165 6.41 -2.98 18.06
N ARG A 166 7.16 -1.98 18.48
CA ARG A 166 8.36 -1.53 17.77
C ARG A 166 9.55 -2.50 17.85
N GLN A 167 9.56 -3.42 18.83
CA GLN A 167 10.76 -4.19 19.19
C GLN A 167 11.17 -5.25 18.15
N ASN A 168 10.22 -5.73 17.33
CA ASN A 168 10.45 -6.79 16.34
C ASN A 168 9.95 -6.41 14.93
N GLU A 169 9.91 -5.11 14.64
CA GLU A 169 9.28 -4.60 13.43
C GLU A 169 10.00 -5.04 12.14
N LEU A 170 11.32 -5.23 12.22
CA LEU A 170 12.17 -5.63 11.10
C LEU A 170 12.23 -7.15 10.90
N ARG A 171 11.12 -7.85 11.09
CA ARG A 171 11.01 -9.29 10.84
C ARG A 171 10.68 -9.54 9.36
N GLY A 172 11.64 -10.10 8.62
CA GLY A 172 11.51 -10.34 7.19
C GLY A 172 10.64 -11.56 6.84
N PRO A 173 10.45 -11.83 5.55
CA PRO A 173 9.63 -12.94 5.06
C PRO A 173 10.25 -14.32 5.36
N ASP A 174 11.56 -14.38 5.63
CA ASP A 174 12.29 -15.56 6.10
C ASP A 174 12.14 -15.80 7.62
N ASN A 175 11.26 -15.02 8.28
CA ASN A 175 11.05 -15.01 9.72
C ASN A 175 12.28 -14.60 10.55
N ARG A 176 13.32 -14.07 9.91
CA ARG A 176 14.51 -13.54 10.58
C ARG A 176 14.25 -12.12 11.04
N LEU A 177 14.78 -11.77 12.22
CA LEU A 177 14.88 -10.38 12.66
C LEU A 177 16.16 -9.76 12.08
N TYR A 178 16.02 -8.62 11.43
CA TYR A 178 17.12 -7.87 10.83
C TYR A 178 17.54 -6.74 11.76
N ASP A 179 18.85 -6.52 11.88
CA ASP A 179 19.42 -5.41 12.65
C ASP A 179 19.66 -4.15 11.79
N ASP A 180 19.51 -4.28 10.47
CA ASP A 180 19.73 -3.23 9.47
C ASP A 180 18.45 -3.03 8.62
N THR A 181 18.01 -1.78 8.51
CA THR A 181 16.78 -1.38 7.81
C THR A 181 16.86 -1.67 6.32
N LEU A 182 18.02 -1.43 5.70
CA LEU A 182 18.22 -1.64 4.27
C LEU A 182 18.23 -3.14 3.92
N ALA A 183 18.89 -3.97 4.73
CA ALA A 183 18.88 -5.42 4.58
C ALA A 183 17.47 -6.00 4.75
N PHE A 184 16.72 -5.51 5.75
CA PHE A 184 15.30 -5.82 5.89
C PHE A 184 14.52 -5.43 4.63
N ALA A 185 14.70 -4.21 4.11
CA ALA A 185 13.96 -3.75 2.96
C ALA A 185 14.31 -4.51 1.66
N LYS A 186 15.58 -4.91 1.50
CA LYS A 186 16.03 -5.78 0.40
C LYS A 186 15.35 -7.14 0.42
N SER A 187 14.99 -7.68 1.60
CA SER A 187 14.27 -8.95 1.71
C SER A 187 12.85 -8.93 1.12
N TYR A 188 12.25 -7.74 0.95
CA TYR A 188 10.93 -7.54 0.36
C TYR A 188 10.95 -7.05 -1.08
N VAL A 189 12.13 -6.99 -1.72
CA VAL A 189 12.23 -6.74 -3.17
C VAL A 189 11.69 -7.95 -3.91
N VAL A 190 10.78 -7.74 -4.86
CA VAL A 190 10.25 -8.76 -5.76
C VAL A 190 11.14 -8.82 -6.99
N PRO A 191 11.96 -9.88 -7.16
CA PRO A 191 12.84 -9.98 -8.32
C PRO A 191 12.02 -10.15 -9.61
N SER A 192 12.42 -9.46 -10.67
CA SER A 192 11.86 -9.64 -12.00
C SER A 192 12.90 -9.32 -13.06
N GLU A 193 12.78 -9.91 -14.25
CA GLU A 193 13.69 -9.62 -15.38
C GLU A 193 13.62 -8.16 -15.85
N ASN A 194 12.56 -7.43 -15.48
CA ASN A 194 12.26 -6.08 -15.95
C ASN A 194 12.65 -4.98 -14.94
N CYS A 195 13.57 -5.27 -14.02
CA CYS A 195 14.06 -4.30 -13.05
C CYS A 195 15.52 -4.56 -12.67
N ASN A 196 16.18 -3.55 -12.14
CA ASN A 196 17.59 -3.58 -11.76
C ASN A 196 17.72 -3.95 -10.28
N LEU A 197 18.26 -5.13 -9.98
CA LEU A 197 18.62 -5.52 -8.62
C LEU A 197 19.89 -4.76 -8.18
N SER A 198 19.80 -4.06 -7.04
CA SER A 198 20.87 -3.22 -6.45
C SER A 198 21.58 -3.88 -5.27
#